data_AF-A0A9X1VPA1-F1
#
_entry.id   AF-A0A9X1VPA1-F1
#
_cell.length_a   1.000
_cell.length_b   1.000
_cell.length_c   1.000
_cell.angle_alpha   90.00
_cell.angle_beta   90.00
_cell.angle_gamma   90.00
#
_symmetry.space_group_name_H-M   'P 1'
#
loop_
_entity.id
_entity.type
_entity.pdbx_description
1 polymer ?
#
loop_
_entity_poly.entity_id
_entity_poly.type
_entity_poly.pdbx_seq_one_letter_code
_entity_poly.pdbx_strand_id
1 'polypeptide(L)'
;MKKINLIYILFFAVLFSCKEPKIVAETVKKHLYTLASDDMEGRMTGTPGIEKAAKYIENEFKRIGLKTYDTLSDYRQTFTFTNRRTKEEITTSNIVGVLEGKSKKDEYVIISAHYDHLGIRKKEGELDSIYNGANDDASGVTGVLALAEYFKNKGDNERTIVFIAFTGEEMGLIGSTHFGKGIDASKFVAGINLEMIGKVPSFGPNTAWLTGFDRSDFGKIVQKNLEGTGYTLHPDPYKKFNLFFRSDNASLARLGVPSHTFSTTPIDVDKDYHKASDEAETLDVAVVTETIKAVAKGTESIISGKDTPTRVVIKDRK
;
A
#
# COMPACT_ATOMS: atom_id res chain seq x y z
N MET A 1 -74.66 8.83 -14.13
CA MET A 1 -73.64 7.77 -14.31
C MET A 1 -72.79 8.06 -15.54
N LYS A 2 -71.49 8.35 -15.39
CA LYS A 2 -70.39 7.77 -16.19
C LYS A 2 -69.02 8.27 -15.71
N LYS A 3 -68.36 7.32 -15.05
CA LYS A 3 -66.97 7.10 -14.62
C LYS A 3 -65.90 8.14 -14.99
N ILE A 4 -65.27 8.71 -13.96
CA ILE A 4 -63.94 9.31 -14.00
C ILE A 4 -62.93 8.17 -13.77
N ASN A 5 -62.10 7.87 -14.76
CA ASN A 5 -61.01 6.91 -14.63
C ASN A 5 -59.81 7.61 -13.96
N LEU A 6 -59.56 7.29 -12.70
CA LEU A 6 -58.37 7.72 -11.98
C LEU A 6 -57.24 6.73 -12.27
N ILE A 7 -56.29 7.14 -13.12
CA ILE A 7 -55.08 6.36 -13.41
C ILE A 7 -54.11 6.58 -12.23
N TYR A 8 -53.94 5.55 -11.40
CA TYR A 8 -52.88 5.51 -10.39
C TYR A 8 -51.56 5.16 -11.08
N ILE A 9 -50.69 6.16 -11.23
CA ILE A 9 -49.29 5.93 -11.62
C ILE A 9 -48.56 5.40 -10.38
N LEU A 10 -48.32 4.09 -10.34
CA LEU A 10 -47.50 3.45 -9.33
C LEU A 10 -46.03 3.82 -9.59
N PHE A 11 -45.47 4.71 -8.77
CA PHE A 11 -44.04 5.04 -8.81
C PHE A 11 -43.27 3.88 -8.18
N PHE A 12 -42.75 2.97 -9.02
CA PHE A 12 -41.85 1.91 -8.58
C PHE A 12 -40.51 2.55 -8.22
N ALA A 13 -40.31 2.88 -6.94
CA ALA A 13 -39.00 3.23 -6.42
C ALA A 13 -38.13 1.97 -6.45
N VAL A 14 -37.30 1.85 -7.49
CA VAL A 14 -36.23 0.85 -7.52
C VAL A 14 -35.21 1.27 -6.46
N LEU A 15 -35.32 0.68 -5.27
CA LEU A 15 -34.30 0.76 -4.25
C LEU A 15 -33.05 0.04 -4.78
N PHE A 16 -32.16 0.78 -5.44
CA PHE A 16 -30.80 0.33 -5.64
C PHE A 16 -30.18 0.14 -4.25
N SER A 17 -30.13 -1.10 -3.77
CA SER A 17 -29.29 -1.47 -2.65
C SER A 17 -27.84 -1.27 -3.10
N CYS A 18 -27.31 -0.08 -2.83
CA CYS A 18 -25.89 0.19 -2.99
C CYS A 18 -25.18 -0.69 -1.95
N LYS A 19 -24.70 -1.87 -2.36
CA LYS A 19 -23.85 -2.67 -1.49
C LYS A 19 -22.63 -1.83 -1.15
N GLU A 20 -22.43 -1.54 0.14
CA GLU A 20 -21.20 -0.88 0.55
C GLU A 20 -19.98 -1.69 0.07
N PRO A 21 -18.94 -1.04 -0.46
CA PRO A 21 -17.72 -1.71 -0.88
C PRO A 21 -17.09 -2.42 0.32
N LYS A 22 -16.66 -3.67 0.13
CA LYS A 22 -16.08 -4.49 1.20
C LYS A 22 -14.70 -4.98 0.80
N ILE A 23 -13.77 -4.91 1.74
CA ILE A 23 -12.50 -5.64 1.69
C ILE A 23 -12.80 -7.06 2.16
N VAL A 24 -12.59 -8.04 1.29
CA VAL A 24 -12.96 -9.45 1.50
C VAL A 24 -11.71 -10.30 1.69
N ALA A 25 -11.68 -11.11 2.75
CA ALA A 25 -10.53 -11.94 3.13
C ALA A 25 -10.10 -12.92 2.03
N GLU A 26 -11.04 -13.42 1.21
CA GLU A 26 -10.74 -14.30 0.08
C GLU A 26 -9.90 -13.60 -0.99
N THR A 27 -10.25 -12.36 -1.35
CA THR A 27 -9.48 -11.53 -2.29
C THR A 27 -8.10 -11.18 -1.72
N VAL A 28 -8.05 -10.82 -0.44
CA VAL A 28 -6.78 -10.58 0.29
C VAL A 28 -5.89 -11.82 0.23
N LYS A 29 -6.44 -12.99 0.56
CA LYS A 29 -5.71 -14.27 0.50
C LYS A 29 -5.19 -14.56 -0.90
N LYS A 30 -6.01 -14.37 -1.94
CA LYS A 30 -5.62 -14.59 -3.34
C LYS A 30 -4.40 -13.74 -3.69
N HIS A 31 -4.42 -12.44 -3.41
CA HIS A 31 -3.30 -11.55 -3.72
C HIS A 31 -2.04 -11.95 -2.97
N LEU A 32 -2.16 -12.18 -1.65
CA LEU A 32 -1.03 -12.54 -0.81
C LEU A 32 -0.35 -13.81 -1.30
N TYR A 33 -1.10 -14.89 -1.49
CA TYR A 33 -0.56 -16.18 -1.92
C TYR A 33 -0.02 -16.14 -3.35
N THR A 34 -0.61 -15.31 -4.23
CA THR A 34 -0.08 -15.16 -5.60
C THR A 34 1.28 -14.46 -5.59
N LEU A 35 1.35 -13.32 -4.89
CA LEU A 35 2.56 -12.50 -4.85
C LEU A 35 3.69 -13.21 -4.10
N ALA A 36 3.38 -13.97 -3.05
CA ALA A 36 4.33 -14.73 -2.25
C ALA A 36 4.60 -16.16 -2.75
N SER A 37 4.15 -16.53 -3.96
CA SER A 37 4.38 -17.88 -4.49
C SER A 37 5.81 -18.05 -5.01
N ASP A 38 6.32 -19.28 -4.95
CA ASP A 38 7.59 -19.69 -5.57
C ASP A 38 7.69 -19.30 -7.05
N ASP A 39 6.55 -19.25 -7.76
CA ASP A 39 6.49 -18.82 -9.15
C ASP A 39 7.01 -17.39 -9.35
N MET A 40 6.97 -16.55 -8.31
CA MET A 40 7.49 -15.18 -8.29
C MET A 40 8.99 -15.12 -7.96
N GLU A 41 9.65 -16.25 -7.67
CA GLU A 41 11.09 -16.40 -7.49
C GLU A 41 11.70 -15.38 -6.49
N GLY A 42 10.94 -15.02 -5.45
CA GLY A 42 11.33 -14.04 -4.44
C GLY A 42 11.51 -12.60 -4.94
N ARG A 43 11.05 -12.28 -6.15
CA ARG A 43 10.88 -10.91 -6.68
C ARG A 43 12.10 -10.00 -6.53
N MET A 44 13.32 -10.50 -6.72
CA MET A 44 14.49 -9.61 -6.70
C MET A 44 14.46 -8.64 -7.87
N THR A 45 14.68 -7.35 -7.62
CA THR A 45 14.77 -6.32 -8.66
C THR A 45 15.77 -6.71 -9.76
N GLY A 46 15.34 -6.60 -11.01
CA GLY A 46 16.12 -6.99 -12.19
C GLY A 46 16.05 -8.48 -12.58
N THR A 47 15.21 -9.29 -11.93
CA THR A 47 15.05 -10.73 -12.22
C THR A 47 13.72 -11.08 -12.94
N PRO A 48 13.56 -12.30 -13.49
CA PRO A 48 12.27 -12.72 -14.04
C PRO A 48 11.12 -12.71 -13.01
N GLY A 49 11.41 -13.00 -11.74
CA GLY A 49 10.44 -12.99 -10.65
C GLY A 49 9.73 -11.65 -10.43
N ILE A 50 10.51 -10.56 -10.37
CA ILE A 50 9.94 -9.20 -10.22
C ILE A 50 9.08 -8.81 -11.44
N GLU A 51 9.42 -9.29 -12.63
CA GLU A 51 8.65 -9.02 -13.86
C GLU A 51 7.30 -9.76 -13.85
N LYS A 52 7.25 -10.99 -13.32
CA LYS A 52 5.99 -11.72 -13.11
C LYS A 52 5.08 -10.98 -12.11
N ALA A 53 5.65 -10.50 -11.01
CA ALA A 53 4.92 -9.72 -10.02
C ALA A 53 4.42 -8.37 -10.58
N ALA A 54 5.25 -7.66 -11.35
CA ALA A 54 4.86 -6.43 -12.02
C ALA A 54 3.63 -6.65 -12.93
N LYS A 55 3.68 -7.66 -13.81
CA LYS A 55 2.55 -8.02 -14.68
C LYS A 55 1.28 -8.34 -13.90
N TYR A 56 1.41 -9.05 -12.78
CA TYR A 56 0.27 -9.34 -11.93
C TYR A 56 -0.38 -8.05 -11.41
N ILE A 57 0.41 -7.13 -10.85
CA ILE A 57 -0.07 -5.85 -10.30
C ILE A 57 -0.69 -4.99 -11.41
N GLU A 58 -0.05 -4.89 -12.58
CA GLU A 58 -0.57 -4.16 -13.74
C GLU A 58 -1.92 -4.69 -14.20
N ASN A 59 -2.07 -6.02 -14.27
CA ASN A 59 -3.31 -6.67 -14.66
C ASN A 59 -4.43 -6.41 -13.65
N GLU A 60 -4.11 -6.39 -12.35
CA GLU A 60 -5.08 -6.05 -11.30
C GLU A 60 -5.46 -4.56 -11.38
N PHE A 61 -4.51 -3.63 -11.57
CA PHE A 61 -4.81 -2.20 -11.81
C PHE A 61 -5.68 -1.99 -13.04
N LYS A 62 -5.41 -2.72 -14.13
CA LYS A 62 -6.23 -2.70 -15.35
C LYS A 62 -7.62 -3.27 -15.10
N ARG A 63 -7.75 -4.38 -14.38
CA ARG A 63 -9.02 -5.01 -14.01
C ARG A 63 -9.88 -4.06 -13.16
N ILE A 64 -9.28 -3.37 -12.20
CA ILE A 64 -9.94 -2.38 -11.34
C ILE A 64 -10.36 -1.13 -12.15
N GLY A 65 -9.69 -0.87 -13.29
CA GLY A 65 -9.96 0.29 -14.14
C GLY A 65 -9.37 1.57 -13.58
N LEU A 66 -8.13 1.48 -13.06
CA LEU A 66 -7.29 2.63 -12.74
C LEU A 66 -6.72 3.25 -14.02
N LYS A 67 -6.44 4.56 -14.02
CA LYS A 67 -5.74 5.26 -15.10
C LYS A 67 -4.23 5.12 -14.94
N THR A 68 -3.48 5.35 -16.01
CA THR A 68 -2.02 5.50 -15.94
C THR A 68 -1.66 6.84 -15.29
N TYR A 69 -0.46 6.94 -14.73
CA TYR A 69 0.00 8.14 -14.06
C TYR A 69 0.63 9.14 -15.04
N ASP A 70 0.21 10.40 -14.94
CA ASP A 70 0.76 11.52 -15.70
C ASP A 70 0.85 11.23 -17.22
N THR A 71 2.06 11.25 -17.78
CA THR A 71 2.32 11.05 -19.21
C THR A 71 2.72 9.62 -19.57
N LEU A 72 2.65 8.68 -18.62
CA LEU A 72 2.99 7.28 -18.85
C LEU A 72 1.99 6.63 -19.82
N SER A 73 2.53 5.90 -20.80
CA SER A 73 1.76 5.14 -21.79
C SER A 73 1.10 3.88 -21.21
N ASP A 74 1.65 3.36 -20.12
CA ASP A 74 1.16 2.20 -19.36
C ASP A 74 1.34 2.44 -17.85
N TYR A 75 1.18 1.41 -17.03
CA TYR A 75 1.32 1.51 -15.58
C TYR A 75 2.79 1.54 -15.11
N ARG A 76 3.79 1.54 -16.01
CA ARG A 76 5.20 1.40 -15.64
C ARG A 76 5.94 2.73 -15.71
N GLN A 77 6.45 3.17 -14.56
CA GLN A 77 7.51 4.17 -14.51
C GLN A 77 8.85 3.45 -14.59
N THR A 78 9.33 3.20 -15.81
CA THR A 78 10.59 2.48 -16.08
C THR A 78 11.80 3.39 -15.96
N PHE A 79 12.84 2.91 -15.29
CA PHE A 79 14.11 3.61 -15.14
C PHE A 79 15.27 2.63 -14.97
N THR A 80 16.49 3.14 -15.13
CA THR A 80 17.74 2.38 -14.97
C THR A 80 18.56 2.97 -13.82
N PHE A 81 19.21 2.10 -13.04
CA PHE A 81 20.13 2.51 -11.99
C PHE A 81 21.33 1.57 -11.88
N THR A 82 22.46 2.10 -11.41
CA THR A 82 23.66 1.31 -11.11
C THR A 82 23.53 0.60 -9.77
N ASN A 83 23.63 -0.73 -9.76
CA ASN A 83 23.71 -1.52 -8.54
C ASN A 83 24.95 -1.12 -7.73
N ARG A 84 24.76 -0.74 -6.45
CA ARG A 84 25.87 -0.26 -5.60
C ARG A 84 26.97 -1.30 -5.40
N ARG A 85 26.61 -2.59 -5.35
CA ARG A 85 27.51 -3.71 -5.09
C ARG A 85 28.15 -4.24 -6.37
N THR A 86 27.34 -4.62 -7.36
CA THR A 86 27.84 -5.28 -8.59
C THR A 86 28.33 -4.29 -9.64
N LYS A 87 27.96 -3.00 -9.54
CA LYS A 87 28.21 -1.94 -10.53
C LYS A 87 27.53 -2.16 -11.88
N GLU A 88 26.63 -3.13 -11.97
CA GLU A 88 25.84 -3.38 -13.17
C GLU A 88 24.65 -2.43 -13.24
N GLU A 89 24.25 -2.05 -14.44
CA GLU A 89 23.01 -1.31 -14.68
C GLU A 89 21.82 -2.26 -14.63
N ILE A 90 20.80 -1.89 -13.86
CA ILE A 90 19.55 -2.63 -13.74
C ILE A 90 18.42 -1.72 -14.21
N THR A 91 17.66 -2.19 -15.21
CA THR A 91 16.41 -1.57 -15.64
C THR A 91 15.24 -2.23 -14.93
N THR A 92 14.39 -1.43 -14.30
CA THR A 92 13.22 -1.88 -13.55
C THR A 92 12.11 -0.82 -13.65
N SER A 93 10.94 -1.08 -13.05
CA SER A 93 9.80 -0.16 -13.11
C SER A 93 9.10 -0.05 -11.75
N ASN A 94 8.71 1.16 -11.35
CA ASN A 94 7.60 1.26 -10.39
C ASN A 94 6.29 0.98 -11.14
N ILE A 95 5.32 0.34 -10.48
CA ILE A 95 3.98 0.11 -11.05
C ILE A 95 3.00 1.10 -10.42
N VAL A 96 2.41 1.98 -11.24
CA VAL A 96 1.71 3.19 -10.80
C VAL A 96 0.32 3.25 -11.44
N GLY A 97 -0.73 3.15 -10.62
CA GLY A 97 -2.13 3.30 -11.03
C GLY A 97 -2.82 4.49 -10.36
N VAL A 98 -3.72 5.17 -11.07
CA VAL A 98 -4.37 6.39 -10.59
C VAL A 98 -5.89 6.26 -10.55
N LEU A 99 -6.47 6.62 -9.40
CA LEU A 99 -7.89 6.93 -9.28
C LEU A 99 -8.06 8.45 -9.17
N GLU A 100 -8.56 9.06 -10.23
CA GLU A 100 -8.74 10.52 -10.30
C GLU A 100 -9.74 11.02 -9.23
N GLY A 101 -9.39 12.13 -8.59
CA GLY A 101 -10.25 12.81 -7.63
C GLY A 101 -11.42 13.54 -8.30
N LYS A 102 -12.49 13.79 -7.54
CA LYS A 102 -13.64 14.56 -7.99
C LYS A 102 -13.39 16.07 -7.92
N SER A 103 -13.50 16.66 -6.73
CA SER A 103 -13.37 18.12 -6.57
C SER A 103 -11.93 18.62 -6.33
N LYS A 104 -11.03 17.75 -5.86
CA LYS A 104 -9.63 18.09 -5.50
C LYS A 104 -8.62 17.27 -6.29
N LYS A 105 -8.82 17.15 -7.61
CA LYS A 105 -8.01 16.29 -8.48
C LYS A 105 -6.50 16.62 -8.52
N ASP A 106 -6.12 17.85 -8.20
CA ASP A 106 -4.73 18.30 -8.17
C ASP A 106 -4.05 18.09 -6.79
N GLU A 107 -4.79 17.55 -5.81
CA GLU A 107 -4.26 17.09 -4.53
C GLU A 107 -4.12 15.55 -4.56
N TYR A 108 -2.91 15.05 -4.31
CA TYR A 108 -2.58 13.63 -4.43
C TYR A 108 -2.37 12.97 -3.07
N VAL A 109 -2.99 11.80 -2.87
CA VAL A 109 -2.67 10.87 -1.78
C VAL A 109 -2.00 9.65 -2.39
N ILE A 110 -0.82 9.27 -1.90
CA ILE A 110 -0.15 8.03 -2.31
C ILE A 110 -0.56 6.90 -1.37
N ILE A 111 -0.91 5.74 -1.93
CA ILE A 111 -1.02 4.47 -1.22
C ILE A 111 0.03 3.54 -1.82
N SER A 112 1.01 3.10 -1.02
CA SER A 112 2.18 2.39 -1.52
C SER A 112 2.61 1.19 -0.69
N ALA A 113 3.40 0.34 -1.32
CA ALA A 113 4.15 -0.78 -0.76
C ALA A 113 5.31 -1.07 -1.73
N HIS A 114 6.35 -1.79 -1.30
CA HIS A 114 7.33 -2.32 -2.26
C HIS A 114 6.94 -3.73 -2.69
N TYR A 115 7.24 -4.08 -3.94
CA TYR A 115 6.92 -5.41 -4.48
C TYR A 115 8.14 -6.26 -4.78
N ASP A 116 9.36 -5.71 -4.60
CA ASP A 116 10.58 -6.50 -4.61
C ASP A 116 10.84 -7.20 -3.27
N HIS A 117 11.60 -8.28 -3.34
CA HIS A 117 12.22 -8.91 -2.17
C HIS A 117 13.59 -9.51 -2.54
N LEU A 118 14.09 -10.46 -1.76
CA LEU A 118 15.47 -10.89 -1.75
C LEU A 118 15.86 -11.95 -2.80
N GLY A 119 14.89 -12.45 -3.59
CA GLY A 119 15.10 -13.41 -4.66
C GLY A 119 15.54 -14.79 -4.21
N ILE A 120 16.27 -15.50 -5.06
CA ILE A 120 16.81 -16.83 -4.76
C ILE A 120 18.19 -16.68 -4.11
N ARG A 121 18.35 -17.21 -2.90
CA ARG A 121 19.62 -17.24 -2.15
C ARG A 121 19.91 -18.65 -1.64
N LYS A 122 20.71 -19.40 -2.41
CA LYS A 122 21.17 -20.72 -2.00
C LYS A 122 22.11 -20.63 -0.81
N LYS A 123 21.83 -21.42 0.23
CA LYS A 123 22.72 -21.64 1.37
C LYS A 123 22.92 -23.13 1.56
N GLU A 124 24.14 -23.52 1.87
CA GLU A 124 24.48 -24.91 2.13
C GLU A 124 23.69 -25.43 3.34
N GLY A 125 23.02 -26.57 3.17
CA GLY A 125 22.21 -27.20 4.22
C GLY A 125 20.76 -26.68 4.34
N GLU A 126 20.37 -25.63 3.62
CA GLU A 126 18.97 -25.20 3.53
C GLU A 126 18.30 -25.86 2.31
N LEU A 127 17.12 -26.46 2.52
CA LEU A 127 16.34 -27.11 1.45
C LEU A 127 15.65 -26.07 0.55
N ASP A 128 15.13 -25.02 1.17
CA ASP A 128 14.52 -23.91 0.48
C ASP A 128 15.55 -22.80 0.23
N SER A 129 15.48 -22.21 -0.96
CA SER A 129 16.37 -21.13 -1.38
C SER A 129 15.62 -19.92 -1.91
N ILE A 130 14.28 -19.99 -2.00
CA ILE A 130 13.46 -18.88 -2.48
C ILE A 130 13.08 -18.05 -1.26
N TYR A 131 13.31 -16.75 -1.33
CA TYR A 131 12.91 -15.83 -0.27
C TYR A 131 11.63 -15.21 -0.79
N ASN A 132 10.49 -15.81 -0.45
CA ASN A 132 9.21 -15.40 -1.01
C ASN A 132 8.69 -14.08 -0.46
N GLY A 133 9.17 -13.60 0.69
CA GLY A 133 8.84 -12.26 1.18
C GLY A 133 7.34 -12.06 1.33
N ALA A 134 6.66 -13.02 1.96
CA ALA A 134 5.22 -12.99 2.10
C ALA A 134 4.79 -11.80 2.96
N ASN A 135 5.44 -11.60 4.11
CA ASN A 135 5.22 -10.44 4.93
C ASN A 135 5.91 -9.23 4.32
N ASP A 136 7.12 -9.43 3.80
CA ASP A 136 8.04 -8.39 3.32
C ASP A 136 8.28 -8.46 1.79
N ASP A 137 7.48 -7.82 0.94
CA ASP A 137 6.27 -7.06 1.28
C ASP A 137 5.07 -7.40 0.39
N ALA A 138 4.90 -8.70 0.08
CA ALA A 138 3.69 -9.16 -0.60
C ALA A 138 2.42 -8.80 0.20
N SER A 139 2.50 -8.72 1.53
CA SER A 139 1.42 -8.29 2.40
C SER A 139 1.03 -6.81 2.18
N GLY A 140 2.00 -5.90 2.09
CA GLY A 140 1.76 -4.49 1.77
C GLY A 140 1.17 -4.30 0.39
N VAL A 141 1.71 -4.97 -0.64
CA VAL A 141 1.19 -4.91 -2.02
C VAL A 141 -0.24 -5.44 -2.09
N THR A 142 -0.54 -6.51 -1.34
CA THR A 142 -1.92 -7.01 -1.18
C THR A 142 -2.85 -5.91 -0.64
N GLY A 143 -2.37 -5.13 0.33
CA GLY A 143 -3.09 -3.96 0.83
C GLY A 143 -3.30 -2.87 -0.21
N VAL A 144 -2.29 -2.56 -1.03
CA VAL A 144 -2.42 -1.60 -2.14
C VAL A 144 -3.51 -2.03 -3.12
N LEU A 145 -3.50 -3.29 -3.56
CA LEU A 145 -4.50 -3.84 -4.48
C LEU A 145 -5.91 -3.83 -3.89
N ALA A 146 -6.06 -4.25 -2.64
CA ALA A 146 -7.35 -4.27 -1.95
C ALA A 146 -7.91 -2.85 -1.71
N LEU A 147 -7.07 -1.89 -1.35
CA LEU A 147 -7.46 -0.49 -1.19
C LEU A 147 -7.83 0.14 -2.54
N ALA A 148 -7.12 -0.19 -3.61
CA ALA A 148 -7.45 0.27 -4.97
C ALA A 148 -8.86 -0.16 -5.38
N GLU A 149 -9.19 -1.45 -5.20
CA GLU A 149 -10.53 -1.96 -5.49
C GLU A 149 -11.59 -1.36 -4.56
N TYR A 150 -11.29 -1.23 -3.26
CA TYR A 150 -12.19 -0.61 -2.29
C TYR A 150 -12.55 0.83 -2.67
N PHE A 151 -11.56 1.70 -2.88
CA PHE A 151 -11.80 3.12 -3.18
C PHE A 151 -12.40 3.32 -4.57
N LYS A 152 -12.05 2.49 -5.55
CA LYS A 152 -12.71 2.49 -6.87
C LYS A 152 -14.22 2.23 -6.74
N ASN A 153 -14.59 1.24 -5.93
CA ASN A 153 -16.00 0.86 -5.73
C ASN A 153 -16.74 1.84 -4.82
N LYS A 154 -16.07 2.43 -3.83
CA LYS A 154 -16.64 3.47 -2.97
C LYS A 154 -16.93 4.74 -3.75
N GLY A 155 -15.98 5.13 -4.60
CA GLY A 155 -16.12 6.24 -5.54
C GLY A 155 -16.45 7.56 -4.87
N ASP A 156 -15.96 7.82 -3.65
CA ASP A 156 -16.18 9.03 -2.85
C ASP A 156 -14.89 9.83 -2.61
N ASN A 157 -13.81 9.51 -3.34
CA ASN A 157 -12.55 10.21 -3.25
C ASN A 157 -12.66 11.60 -3.90
N GLU A 158 -12.44 12.65 -3.10
CA GLU A 158 -12.35 14.01 -3.62
C GLU A 158 -10.95 14.30 -4.16
N ARG A 159 -9.93 13.72 -3.53
CA ARG A 159 -8.52 13.77 -3.96
C ARG A 159 -8.19 12.68 -4.96
N THR A 160 -7.16 12.92 -5.76
CA THR A 160 -6.58 11.87 -6.61
C THR A 160 -5.78 10.90 -5.74
N ILE A 161 -6.02 9.60 -5.91
CA ILE A 161 -5.27 8.55 -5.24
C ILE A 161 -4.29 7.94 -6.23
N VAL A 162 -3.00 7.91 -5.87
CA VAL A 162 -1.95 7.25 -6.65
C VAL A 162 -1.56 5.98 -5.91
N PHE A 163 -1.88 4.83 -6.50
CA PHE A 163 -1.50 3.51 -6.00
C PHE A 163 -0.15 3.12 -6.61
N ILE A 164 0.84 2.82 -5.77
CA ILE A 164 2.20 2.55 -6.24
C ILE A 164 2.78 1.29 -5.61
N ALA A 165 3.25 0.38 -6.45
CA ALA A 165 4.16 -0.68 -6.03
C ALA A 165 5.59 -0.27 -6.41
N PHE A 166 6.43 0.01 -5.41
CA PHE A 166 7.82 0.43 -5.60
C PHE A 166 8.74 -0.78 -5.81
N THR A 167 9.74 -0.62 -6.67
CA THR A 167 10.80 -1.62 -6.87
C THR A 167 12.12 -1.15 -6.27
N GLY A 168 12.96 -2.09 -5.84
CA GLY A 168 14.31 -1.82 -5.35
C GLY A 168 14.33 -1.15 -3.98
N GLU A 169 13.30 -1.37 -3.15
CA GLU A 169 13.32 -0.97 -1.74
C GLU A 169 14.51 -1.62 -1.03
N GLU A 170 14.66 -2.94 -1.23
CA GLU A 170 15.67 -3.81 -0.62
C GLU A 170 17.11 -3.48 -1.07
N MET A 171 17.20 -2.67 -2.13
CA MET A 171 18.44 -2.16 -2.70
C MET A 171 18.74 -0.71 -2.28
N GLY A 172 17.94 -0.15 -1.36
CA GLY A 172 18.11 1.17 -0.77
C GLY A 172 17.11 2.20 -1.31
N LEU A 173 15.81 1.89 -1.26
CA LEU A 173 14.70 2.79 -1.59
C LEU A 173 14.76 3.34 -3.03
N ILE A 174 15.22 2.52 -3.97
CA ILE A 174 15.56 2.97 -5.33
C ILE A 174 14.32 3.50 -6.06
N GLY A 175 13.22 2.75 -6.06
CA GLY A 175 11.98 3.09 -6.74
C GLY A 175 11.31 4.33 -6.16
N SER A 176 11.13 4.39 -4.84
CA SER A 176 10.52 5.56 -4.20
C SER A 176 11.39 6.82 -4.30
N THR A 177 12.72 6.68 -4.27
CA THR A 177 13.64 7.79 -4.51
C THR A 177 13.54 8.29 -5.96
N HIS A 178 13.44 7.38 -6.93
CA HIS A 178 13.25 7.76 -8.33
C HIS A 178 11.93 8.50 -8.53
N PHE A 179 10.83 7.95 -8.01
CA PHE A 179 9.51 8.59 -8.08
C PHE A 179 9.54 9.99 -7.45
N GLY A 180 10.11 10.13 -6.25
CA GLY A 180 10.23 11.40 -5.53
C GLY A 180 10.98 12.50 -6.29
N LYS A 181 11.94 12.16 -7.16
CA LYS A 181 12.64 13.15 -8.00
C LYS A 181 11.77 13.73 -9.12
N GLY A 182 10.77 12.98 -9.57
CA GLY A 182 9.92 13.33 -10.71
C GLY A 182 8.63 14.07 -10.34
N ILE A 183 8.39 14.37 -9.07
CA ILE A 183 7.12 14.94 -8.60
C ILE A 183 7.25 16.37 -8.07
N ASP A 184 6.16 17.14 -8.22
CA ASP A 184 5.95 18.35 -7.44
C ASP A 184 5.38 17.98 -6.06
N ALA A 185 6.27 17.84 -5.08
CA ALA A 185 5.92 17.43 -3.72
C ALA A 185 4.92 18.37 -3.01
N SER A 186 4.66 19.58 -3.52
CA SER A 186 3.65 20.48 -2.94
C SER A 186 2.22 20.01 -3.20
N LYS A 187 1.99 19.21 -4.25
CA LYS A 187 0.68 18.64 -4.60
C LYS A 187 0.35 17.36 -3.84
N PHE A 188 1.34 16.72 -3.22
CA PHE A 188 1.17 15.46 -2.49
C PHE A 188 0.83 15.74 -1.03
N VAL A 189 -0.41 15.48 -0.67
CA VAL A 189 -0.97 15.82 0.65
C VAL A 189 -0.68 14.77 1.72
N ALA A 190 -0.47 13.50 1.32
CA ALA A 190 -0.17 12.39 2.23
C ALA A 190 0.44 11.20 1.49
N GLY A 191 1.26 10.42 2.21
CA GLY A 191 1.73 9.11 1.79
C GLY A 191 1.34 8.04 2.82
N ILE A 192 0.67 7.01 2.35
CA ILE A 192 0.20 5.86 3.13
C ILE A 192 1.01 4.66 2.64
N ASN A 193 2.12 4.36 3.30
CA ASN A 193 2.90 3.17 2.98
C ASN A 193 2.43 2.00 3.85
N LEU A 194 2.34 0.81 3.25
CA LEU A 194 2.05 -0.45 3.93
C LEU A 194 3.32 -1.28 3.88
N GLU A 195 3.71 -1.88 5.01
CA GLU A 195 4.87 -2.76 5.09
C GLU A 195 4.64 -3.80 6.17
N MET A 196 4.76 -5.09 5.82
CA MET A 196 4.74 -6.18 6.78
C MET A 196 3.50 -6.16 7.69
N ILE A 197 2.32 -6.25 7.08
CA ILE A 197 1.01 -6.17 7.74
C ILE A 197 0.37 -7.56 8.03
N GLY A 198 1.17 -8.63 8.02
CA GLY A 198 0.66 -10.01 8.13
C GLY A 198 0.88 -10.73 9.47
N LYS A 199 1.69 -10.18 10.38
CA LYS A 199 1.97 -10.78 11.69
C LYS A 199 1.11 -10.14 12.80
N VAL A 200 0.86 -10.89 13.87
CA VAL A 200 0.09 -10.40 15.00
C VAL A 200 0.80 -9.21 15.67
N PRO A 201 0.14 -8.06 15.86
CA PRO A 201 0.75 -6.89 16.45
C PRO A 201 1.17 -7.05 17.91
N SER A 202 2.26 -6.36 18.29
CA SER A 202 2.76 -6.33 19.67
C SER A 202 1.84 -5.64 20.68
N PHE A 203 0.94 -4.77 20.20
CA PHE A 203 -0.08 -4.12 21.03
C PHE A 203 -1.36 -4.95 21.18
N GLY A 204 -1.39 -6.17 20.61
CA GLY A 204 -2.54 -7.07 20.65
C GLY A 204 -3.36 -7.04 19.35
N PRO A 205 -4.45 -7.85 19.30
CA PRO A 205 -5.29 -7.97 18.11
C PRO A 205 -5.96 -6.63 17.75
N ASN A 206 -6.29 -6.44 16.47
CA ASN A 206 -6.91 -5.23 15.94
C ASN A 206 -6.12 -3.95 16.23
N THR A 207 -4.79 -4.05 16.19
CA THR A 207 -3.92 -2.89 16.28
C THR A 207 -2.95 -2.84 15.11
N ALA A 208 -2.41 -1.67 14.84
CA ALA A 208 -1.27 -1.48 13.96
C ALA A 208 -0.39 -0.40 14.57
N TRP A 209 0.85 -0.30 14.10
CA TRP A 209 1.72 0.81 14.46
C TRP A 209 2.13 1.60 13.22
N LEU A 210 2.42 2.88 13.45
CA LEU A 210 2.77 3.85 12.40
C LEU A 210 4.18 4.40 12.66
N THR A 211 5.06 4.29 11.67
CA THR A 211 6.34 5.00 11.71
C THR A 211 6.11 6.50 11.68
N GLY A 212 6.97 7.27 12.37
CA GLY A 212 6.90 8.74 12.28
C GLY A 212 5.63 9.38 12.83
N PHE A 213 4.87 8.67 13.68
CA PHE A 213 3.58 9.11 14.22
C PHE A 213 3.55 10.58 14.69
N ASP A 214 4.58 11.03 15.41
CA ASP A 214 4.67 12.40 15.96
C ASP A 214 5.31 13.43 15.01
N ARG A 215 5.62 13.06 13.76
CA ARG A 215 6.25 13.95 12.77
C ARG A 215 5.25 14.80 11.99
N SER A 216 3.96 14.50 12.13
CA SER A 216 2.81 15.25 11.61
C SER A 216 1.59 14.90 12.47
N ASP A 217 0.45 15.55 12.22
CA ASP A 217 -0.86 15.16 12.77
C ASP A 217 -1.54 14.00 12.01
N PHE A 218 -0.91 13.42 10.97
CA PHE A 218 -1.44 12.27 10.21
C PHE A 218 -1.94 11.14 11.12
N GLY A 219 -1.09 10.67 12.05
CA GLY A 219 -1.45 9.56 12.93
C GLY A 219 -2.64 9.86 13.84
N LYS A 220 -2.78 11.13 14.27
CA LYS A 220 -3.89 11.59 15.11
C LYS A 220 -5.20 11.67 14.32
N ILE A 221 -5.13 12.12 13.06
CA ILE A 221 -6.28 12.09 12.13
C ILE A 221 -6.77 10.65 11.96
N VAL A 222 -5.85 9.71 11.74
CA VAL A 222 -6.18 8.29 11.60
C VAL A 222 -6.82 7.73 12.87
N GLN A 223 -6.24 7.99 14.05
CA GLN A 223 -6.82 7.56 15.32
C GLN A 223 -8.26 8.06 15.50
N LYS A 224 -8.51 9.34 15.22
CA LYS A 224 -9.85 9.94 15.31
C LYS A 224 -10.85 9.25 14.38
N ASN A 225 -10.44 8.94 13.15
CA ASN A 225 -11.32 8.24 12.19
C ASN A 225 -11.60 6.78 12.57
N LEU A 226 -10.75 6.18 13.41
CA LEU A 226 -10.90 4.81 13.90
C LEU A 226 -11.75 4.71 15.18
N GLU A 227 -12.15 5.83 15.81
CA GLU A 227 -13.01 5.81 16.99
C GLU A 227 -14.30 5.01 16.73
N GLY A 228 -14.62 4.08 17.64
CA GLY A 228 -15.80 3.21 17.54
C GLY A 228 -15.66 2.01 16.60
N THR A 229 -14.54 1.86 15.88
CA THR A 229 -14.31 0.70 14.99
C THR A 229 -13.84 -0.56 15.74
N GLY A 230 -13.27 -0.38 16.94
CA GLY A 230 -12.59 -1.45 17.68
C GLY A 230 -11.15 -1.71 17.21
N TYR A 231 -10.63 -0.91 16.27
CA TYR A 231 -9.24 -0.96 15.82
C TYR A 231 -8.47 0.28 16.31
N THR A 232 -7.23 0.10 16.78
CA THR A 232 -6.40 1.23 17.25
C THR A 232 -5.06 1.32 16.52
N LEU A 233 -4.63 2.55 16.25
CA LEU A 233 -3.31 2.84 15.70
C LEU A 233 -2.39 3.35 16.81
N HIS A 234 -1.16 2.83 16.87
CA HIS A 234 -0.15 3.22 17.85
C HIS A 234 1.10 3.81 17.17
N PRO A 235 1.92 4.60 17.88
CA PRO A 235 3.27 4.91 17.42
C PRO A 235 4.14 3.65 17.32
N ASP A 236 5.09 3.64 16.38
CA ASP A 236 6.15 2.63 16.29
C ASP A 236 6.82 2.37 17.67
N PRO A 237 6.69 1.15 18.22
CA PRO A 237 7.30 0.78 19.50
C PRO A 237 8.80 0.48 19.39
N TYR A 238 9.32 0.25 18.18
CA TYR A 238 10.66 -0.25 17.88
C TYR A 238 11.66 0.87 17.59
N LYS A 239 11.66 1.92 18.43
CA LYS A 239 12.44 3.16 18.21
C LYS A 239 13.94 2.94 17.94
N LYS A 240 14.53 1.86 18.45
CA LYS A 240 15.95 1.51 18.26
C LYS A 240 16.29 1.13 16.82
N PHE A 241 15.31 0.66 16.05
CA PHE A 241 15.49 0.20 14.67
C PHE A 241 15.37 1.33 13.65
N ASN A 242 14.91 2.52 14.08
CA ASN A 242 14.79 3.71 13.24
C ASN A 242 13.97 3.47 11.95
N LEU A 243 12.86 2.71 12.07
CA LEU A 243 12.09 2.18 10.95
C LEU A 243 11.53 3.25 10.00
N PHE A 244 11.22 4.43 10.51
CA PHE A 244 10.74 5.56 9.69
C PHE A 244 11.65 5.92 8.50
N PHE A 245 12.95 5.60 8.55
CA PHE A 245 13.89 5.88 7.48
C PHE A 245 14.30 4.65 6.67
N ARG A 246 13.69 3.50 6.93
CA ARG A 246 14.04 2.18 6.37
C ARG A 246 12.95 1.62 5.45
N SER A 247 12.12 2.51 4.91
CA SER A 247 10.97 2.17 4.07
C SER A 247 10.71 3.31 3.08
N ASP A 248 9.93 3.03 2.05
CA ASP A 248 9.66 3.95 0.94
C ASP A 248 8.98 5.26 1.37
N ASN A 249 8.28 5.26 2.51
CA ASN A 249 7.70 6.48 3.07
C ASN A 249 8.76 7.58 3.25
N ALA A 250 9.99 7.19 3.61
CA ALA A 250 11.09 8.09 3.89
C ALA A 250 11.49 8.95 2.69
N SER A 251 11.43 8.40 1.47
CA SER A 251 11.76 9.10 0.24
C SER A 251 10.86 10.31 0.02
N LEU A 252 9.55 10.15 0.26
CA LEU A 252 8.55 11.22 0.18
C LEU A 252 8.61 12.16 1.38
N ALA A 253 8.84 11.62 2.58
CA ALA A 253 8.95 12.43 3.79
C ALA A 253 10.13 13.41 3.76
N ARG A 254 11.25 13.04 3.11
CA ARG A 254 12.38 13.96 2.84
C ARG A 254 12.00 15.15 1.97
N LEU A 255 10.93 15.04 1.17
CA LEU A 255 10.38 16.13 0.36
C LEU A 255 9.31 16.93 1.13
N GLY A 256 9.09 16.64 2.41
CA GLY A 256 8.12 17.28 3.29
C GLY A 256 6.71 16.72 3.24
N VAL A 257 6.45 15.70 2.40
CA VAL A 257 5.13 15.03 2.34
C VAL A 257 4.91 14.29 3.67
N PRO A 258 3.72 14.35 4.30
CA PRO A 258 3.42 13.52 5.45
C PRO A 258 3.20 12.07 5.02
N SER A 259 4.31 11.35 4.90
CA SER A 259 4.38 9.98 4.43
C SER A 259 4.87 9.06 5.54
N HIS A 260 4.05 8.06 5.88
CA HIS A 260 4.28 7.16 7.02
C HIS A 260 3.96 5.72 6.65
N THR A 261 4.58 4.78 7.35
CA THR A 261 4.39 3.34 7.14
C THR A 261 3.52 2.74 8.23
N PHE A 262 2.43 2.08 7.82
CA PHE A 262 1.64 1.19 8.67
C PHE A 262 2.27 -0.20 8.65
N SER A 263 2.39 -0.80 9.83
CA SER A 263 2.82 -2.18 9.97
C SER A 263 2.16 -2.83 11.19
N THR A 264 2.11 -4.15 11.18
CA THR A 264 1.71 -4.94 12.35
C THR A 264 2.88 -5.72 12.93
N THR A 265 4.01 -5.79 12.25
CA THR A 265 5.02 -6.80 12.57
C THR A 265 5.77 -6.51 13.86
N PRO A 266 5.96 -7.51 14.74
CA PRO A 266 6.84 -7.40 15.88
C PRO A 266 8.30 -7.66 15.51
N ILE A 267 8.93 -6.66 14.86
CA ILE A 267 10.24 -6.80 14.18
C ILE A 267 11.39 -7.24 15.08
N ASP A 268 11.30 -7.03 16.40
CA ASP A 268 12.32 -7.41 17.36
C ASP A 268 12.32 -8.92 17.69
N VAL A 269 11.23 -9.61 17.40
CA VAL A 269 11.06 -11.05 17.67
C VAL A 269 10.62 -11.86 16.44
N ASP A 270 10.36 -11.21 15.30
CA ASP A 270 10.04 -11.89 14.06
C ASP A 270 11.24 -12.72 13.56
N LYS A 271 11.03 -14.02 13.44
CA LYS A 271 12.05 -14.99 13.03
C LYS A 271 12.11 -15.19 11.53
N ASP A 272 11.07 -14.75 10.80
CA ASP A 272 10.91 -14.97 9.38
C ASP A 272 11.48 -13.81 8.55
N TYR A 273 11.68 -12.64 9.17
CA TYR A 273 12.21 -11.45 8.51
C TYR A 273 13.53 -11.73 7.74
N HIS A 274 13.50 -11.46 6.44
CA HIS A 274 14.60 -11.72 5.50
C HIS A 274 15.06 -13.20 5.47
N LYS A 275 14.12 -14.15 5.59
CA LYS A 275 14.37 -15.60 5.50
C LYS A 275 13.49 -16.24 4.43
N ALA A 276 13.92 -17.42 3.97
CA ALA A 276 13.08 -18.29 3.16
C ALA A 276 11.82 -18.76 3.92
N SER A 277 11.78 -18.65 5.26
CA SER A 277 10.56 -18.95 6.02
C SER A 277 9.52 -17.84 6.01
N ASP A 278 9.76 -16.69 5.37
CA ASP A 278 8.74 -15.64 5.19
C ASP A 278 7.73 -16.06 4.10
N GLU A 279 6.90 -17.03 4.47
CA GLU A 279 5.90 -17.67 3.61
C GLU A 279 4.48 -17.24 3.97
N ALA A 280 3.56 -17.32 3.00
CA ALA A 280 2.17 -16.88 3.15
C ALA A 280 1.44 -17.65 4.27
N GLU A 281 1.83 -18.89 4.52
CA GLU A 281 1.34 -19.77 5.60
C GLU A 281 1.77 -19.29 6.99
N THR A 282 2.81 -18.45 7.08
CA THR A 282 3.28 -17.89 8.36
C THR A 282 2.54 -16.61 8.76
N LEU A 283 1.59 -16.15 7.94
CA LEU A 283 0.82 -14.93 8.15
C LEU A 283 -0.63 -15.22 8.51
N ASP A 284 -1.23 -14.28 9.22
CA ASP A 284 -2.65 -14.29 9.52
C ASP A 284 -3.41 -13.41 8.52
N VAL A 285 -4.12 -14.04 7.59
CA VAL A 285 -4.93 -13.34 6.58
C VAL A 285 -6.01 -12.46 7.22
N ALA A 286 -6.52 -12.81 8.39
CA ALA A 286 -7.47 -11.96 9.10
C ALA A 286 -6.78 -10.69 9.62
N VAL A 287 -5.54 -10.78 10.12
CA VAL A 287 -4.75 -9.59 10.50
C VAL A 287 -4.55 -8.69 9.28
N VAL A 288 -4.07 -9.23 8.16
CA VAL A 288 -3.90 -8.46 6.90
C VAL A 288 -5.23 -7.77 6.53
N THR A 289 -6.33 -8.53 6.53
CA THR A 289 -7.65 -8.04 6.13
C THR A 289 -8.15 -6.90 7.05
N GLU A 290 -8.06 -7.07 8.37
CA GLU A 290 -8.51 -6.06 9.32
C GLU A 290 -7.60 -4.83 9.31
N THR A 291 -6.29 -4.99 9.11
CA THR A 291 -5.37 -3.85 8.92
C THR A 291 -5.74 -3.04 7.67
N ILE A 292 -6.01 -3.69 6.53
CA ILE A 292 -6.42 -2.99 5.30
C ILE A 292 -7.74 -2.23 5.53
N LYS A 293 -8.72 -2.82 6.23
CA LYS A 293 -9.97 -2.13 6.60
C LYS A 293 -9.72 -0.92 7.51
N ALA A 294 -8.83 -1.07 8.49
CA ALA A 294 -8.46 0.02 9.39
C ALA A 294 -7.74 1.15 8.64
N VAL A 295 -6.86 0.84 7.68
CA VAL A 295 -6.25 1.86 6.81
C VAL A 295 -7.32 2.57 5.99
N ALA A 296 -8.21 1.82 5.31
CA ALA A 296 -9.28 2.40 4.49
C ALA A 296 -10.16 3.37 5.28
N LYS A 297 -10.59 2.96 6.47
CA LYS A 297 -11.42 3.77 7.38
C LYS A 297 -10.63 4.93 7.98
N GLY A 298 -9.43 4.64 8.49
CA GLY A 298 -8.55 5.58 9.15
C GLY A 298 -8.12 6.74 8.27
N THR A 299 -7.98 6.52 6.95
CA THR A 299 -7.56 7.56 6.01
C THR A 299 -8.74 8.22 5.27
N GLU A 300 -9.99 7.88 5.58
CA GLU A 300 -11.15 8.32 4.79
C GLU A 300 -11.30 9.85 4.74
N SER A 301 -11.01 10.55 5.83
CA SER A 301 -11.13 12.01 5.89
C SER A 301 -10.02 12.71 5.10
N ILE A 302 -8.86 12.05 4.96
CA ILE A 302 -7.78 12.51 4.08
C ILE A 302 -8.20 12.28 2.62
N ILE A 303 -8.71 11.10 2.27
CA ILE A 303 -9.12 10.78 0.89
C ILE A 303 -10.29 11.67 0.40
N SER A 304 -11.27 11.92 1.27
CA SER A 304 -12.41 12.82 1.00
C SER A 304 -12.06 14.32 1.09
N GLY A 305 -10.82 14.66 1.44
CA GLY A 305 -10.35 16.04 1.47
C GLY A 305 -10.85 16.88 2.66
N LYS A 306 -11.43 16.26 3.69
CA LYS A 306 -11.88 16.90 4.93
C LYS A 306 -10.71 17.30 5.82
N ASP A 307 -9.72 16.42 5.95
CA ASP A 307 -8.49 16.67 6.71
C ASP A 307 -7.28 16.73 5.78
N THR A 308 -6.35 17.65 6.04
CA THR A 308 -5.05 17.73 5.35
C THR A 308 -3.96 17.63 6.41
N PRO A 309 -3.17 16.55 6.43
CA PRO A 309 -2.11 16.42 7.42
C PRO A 309 -1.03 17.49 7.24
N THR A 310 -0.51 17.97 8.35
CA THR A 310 0.66 18.84 8.43
C THR A 310 1.88 18.21 7.77
N ARG A 311 2.65 19.02 7.06
CA ARG A 311 3.89 18.62 6.39
C ARG A 311 4.91 18.11 7.40
N VAL A 312 5.70 17.10 7.01
CA VAL A 312 6.78 16.57 7.84
C VAL A 312 8.01 17.46 7.73
N VAL A 313 8.66 17.71 8.87
CA VAL A 313 9.96 18.39 8.92
C VAL A 313 11.03 17.36 9.26
N ILE A 314 11.86 17.01 8.29
CA ILE A 314 13.06 16.21 8.52
C ILE A 314 14.20 17.17 8.88
N LYS A 315 14.59 17.16 10.15
CA LYS A 315 15.85 17.78 10.56
C LYS A 315 16.96 16.85 10.09
N ASP A 316 17.65 17.20 9.02
CA ASP A 316 18.86 16.48 8.63
C ASP A 316 19.81 16.44 9.83
N ARG A 317 20.09 15.23 10.33
CA ARG A 317 21.26 15.04 11.17
C ARG A 317 22.45 15.07 10.21
N LYS A 318 23.04 16.26 10.06
CA LYS A 318 24.40 16.40 9.52
C LYS A 318 25.36 15.52 10.30
#